data_AF-A0A965U8A0-F1
#
_entry.id   AF-A0A965U8A0-F1
#
_cell.length_a   1.000
_cell.length_b   1.000
_cell.length_c   1.000
_cell.angle_alpha   90.00
_cell.angle_beta   90.00
_cell.angle_gamma   90.00
#
_symmetry.space_group_name_H-M   'P 1'
#
loop_
_entity.id
_entity.type
_entity.pdbx_description
1 polymer ?
#
loop_
_entity_poly.entity_id
_entity_poly.type
_entity_poly.pdbx_seq_one_letter_code
_entity_poly.pdbx_strand_id
1 'polypeptide(L)'
;AVAHRDYRYEGLGIEVWMFDDRLEIRSPGELVEPVTLDRLLKQERIHASRNPRITRVLTDLGYMREQGEGIPRIFDAMEREGLYPPEFKLEAGAMFAVDALTKIGEMCL
;
A
#
# COMPACT_ATOMS: atom_id res chain seq x y z
N ALA A 1 -1.63 -2.47 -4.14
CA ALA A 1 -1.46 -2.30 -5.60
C ALA A 1 -2.29 -3.30 -6.40
N VAL A 2 -1.91 -4.59 -6.49
CA VAL A 2 -2.59 -5.56 -7.41
C VAL A 2 -4.06 -5.80 -7.08
N ALA A 3 -4.36 -6.33 -5.88
CA ALA A 3 -5.73 -6.73 -5.50
C ALA A 3 -6.74 -5.56 -5.56
N HIS A 4 -6.27 -4.34 -5.36
CA HIS A 4 -7.09 -3.13 -5.25
C HIS A 4 -6.96 -2.19 -6.45
N ARG A 5 -6.20 -2.56 -7.49
CA ARG A 5 -6.06 -1.78 -8.72
C ARG A 5 -7.41 -1.57 -9.37
N ASP A 6 -7.67 -0.37 -9.87
CA ASP A 6 -8.82 -0.13 -10.74
C ASP A 6 -8.51 -0.62 -12.16
N TYR A 7 -9.06 -1.79 -12.49
CA TYR A 7 -8.81 -2.45 -13.77
C TYR A 7 -9.53 -1.80 -14.97
N ARG A 8 -10.34 -0.76 -14.75
CA ARG A 8 -10.98 0.01 -15.83
C ARG A 8 -10.01 0.93 -16.56
N TYR A 9 -8.91 1.32 -15.91
CA TYR A 9 -7.87 2.15 -16.53
C TYR A 9 -6.94 1.29 -17.39
N GLU A 10 -7.37 1.04 -18.63
CA GLU A 10 -6.56 0.38 -19.64
C GLU A 10 -5.36 1.28 -20.03
N GLY A 11 -4.16 0.71 -20.12
CA GLY A 11 -2.93 1.44 -20.45
C GLY A 11 -2.17 2.04 -19.25
N LEU A 12 -2.76 2.13 -18.06
CA LEU A 12 -2.06 2.57 -16.84
C LEU A 12 -1.62 1.37 -16.00
N GLY A 13 -0.32 1.13 -15.88
CA GLY A 13 0.23 0.03 -15.07
C GLY A 13 0.29 0.33 -13.58
N ILE A 14 0.61 -0.70 -12.78
CA ILE A 14 1.23 -0.45 -11.47
C ILE A 14 2.68 -0.10 -11.75
N GLU A 15 3.13 1.04 -11.24
CA GLU A 15 4.51 1.48 -11.38
C GLU A 15 5.26 1.26 -10.06
N VAL A 16 6.52 0.85 -10.16
CA VAL A 16 7.41 0.69 -9.01
C VAL A 16 8.66 1.49 -9.30
N TRP A 17 8.89 2.53 -8.50
CA TRP A 17 10.01 3.44 -8.64
C TRP A 17 10.96 3.21 -7.47
N MET A 18 12.22 2.96 -7.76
CA MET A 18 13.26 2.74 -6.77
C MET A 18 14.24 3.91 -6.81
N PHE A 19 14.37 4.60 -5.69
CA PHE A 19 15.31 5.70 -5.46
C PHE A 19 16.34 5.27 -4.41
N ASP A 20 17.39 6.07 -4.26
CA ASP A 20 18.45 5.79 -3.28
C ASP A 20 17.94 5.79 -1.84
N ASP A 21 16.89 6.56 -1.55
CA ASP A 21 16.33 6.77 -0.22
C ASP A 21 14.94 6.16 -0.02
N ARG A 22 14.25 5.75 -1.09
CA ARG A 22 12.89 5.20 -1.01
C ARG A 22 12.45 4.30 -2.16
N LEU A 23 11.44 3.50 -1.87
CA LEU A 23 10.63 2.80 -2.86
C LEU A 23 9.28 3.50 -2.95
N GLU A 24 8.82 3.84 -4.15
CA GLU A 24 7.46 4.31 -4.40
C GLU A 24 6.68 3.28 -5.23
N ILE A 25 5.49 2.91 -4.77
CA ILE A 25 4.58 2.03 -5.52
C ILE A 25 3.37 2.86 -5.91
N ARG A 26 3.10 3.00 -7.20
CA ARG A 26 1.98 3.79 -7.76
C ARG A 26 0.97 2.85 -8.42
N SER A 27 -0.30 2.91 -8.01
CA SER A 27 -1.34 2.00 -8.49
C SER A 27 -2.60 2.73 -8.94
N PRO A 28 -3.13 2.45 -10.15
CA PRO A 28 -4.36 3.04 -10.67
C PRO A 28 -5.56 2.90 -9.73
N GLY A 29 -6.29 4.00 -9.55
CA GLY A 29 -7.58 4.07 -8.84
C GLY A 29 -7.53 4.80 -7.49
N GLU A 30 -8.72 4.99 -6.92
CA GLU A 30 -8.92 5.66 -5.63
C GLU A 30 -9.12 4.67 -4.47
N LEU A 31 -9.20 5.16 -3.24
CA LEU A 31 -9.67 4.37 -2.11
C LEU A 31 -11.16 3.99 -2.30
N VAL A 32 -11.58 2.91 -1.65
CA VAL A 32 -12.95 2.38 -1.71
C VAL A 32 -13.55 2.53 -0.32
N GLU A 33 -14.71 3.19 -0.20
CA GLU A 33 -15.43 3.22 1.08
C GLU A 33 -15.64 1.80 1.65
N PRO A 34 -15.44 1.58 2.96
CA PRO A 34 -15.17 2.58 4.02
C PRO A 34 -13.68 2.96 4.22
N VAL A 35 -12.79 2.58 3.30
CA VAL A 35 -11.35 2.84 3.42
C VAL A 35 -11.04 4.30 3.13
N THR A 36 -10.46 4.98 4.11
CA THR A 36 -9.98 6.36 4.00
C THR A 36 -8.51 6.46 4.40
N LEU A 37 -7.83 7.51 3.94
CA LEU A 37 -6.42 7.75 4.27
C LEU A 37 -6.18 7.83 5.79
N ASP A 38 -7.06 8.53 6.51
CA ASP A 38 -7.01 8.66 7.98
C ASP A 38 -7.06 7.29 8.67
N ARG A 39 -7.98 6.40 8.26
CA ARG A 39 -8.08 5.05 8.84
C ARG A 39 -6.87 4.17 8.52
N LEU A 40 -6.30 4.31 7.32
CA LEU A 40 -5.07 3.60 6.95
C LEU A 40 -3.88 4.06 7.79
N LEU A 41 -3.74 5.38 8.00
CA LEU A 41 -2.69 5.97 8.84
C LEU A 41 -2.85 5.62 10.33
N LYS A 42 -4.10 5.48 10.80
CA LYS A 42 -4.43 4.96 12.14
C LYS A 42 -4.27 3.44 12.27
N GLN A 43 -3.84 2.77 11.19
CA GLN A 43 -3.64 1.32 11.16
C GLN A 43 -4.91 0.53 11.55
N GLU A 44 -6.09 1.09 11.24
CA GLU A 44 -7.34 0.39 11.49
C GLU A 44 -7.40 -0.87 10.63
N ARG A 45 -7.92 -1.96 11.21
CA ARG A 45 -8.16 -3.21 10.48
C ARG A 45 -9.41 -3.05 9.61
N ILE A 46 -9.22 -2.50 8.42
CA ILE A 46 -10.28 -2.26 7.44
C ILE A 46 -9.96 -2.96 6.13
N HIS A 47 -10.99 -3.54 5.50
CA HIS A 47 -10.85 -4.24 4.23
C HIS A 47 -11.99 -3.86 3.29
N ALA A 48 -11.64 -3.32 2.12
CA ALA A 48 -12.56 -3.13 1.01
C ALA A 48 -11.83 -3.36 -0.31
N SER A 49 -12.48 -4.01 -1.26
CA SER A 49 -11.93 -4.23 -2.59
C SER A 49 -13.02 -4.09 -3.65
N ARG A 50 -12.68 -3.42 -4.77
CA ARG A 50 -13.52 -3.41 -5.98
C ARG A 50 -13.41 -4.72 -6.76
N ASN A 51 -12.42 -5.57 -6.45
CA ASN A 51 -12.08 -6.77 -7.21
C ASN A 51 -12.26 -8.05 -6.37
N PRO A 52 -13.49 -8.41 -5.96
CA PRO A 52 -13.72 -9.53 -5.04
C PRO A 52 -13.20 -10.87 -5.58
N ARG A 53 -13.21 -11.08 -6.90
CA ARG A 53 -12.68 -12.30 -7.52
C ARG A 53 -11.16 -12.40 -7.38
N ILE A 54 -10.45 -11.28 -7.55
CA ILE A 54 -8.99 -11.24 -7.43
C ILE A 54 -8.59 -11.42 -5.96
N THR A 55 -9.24 -10.68 -5.05
CA THR A 55 -9.02 -10.83 -3.61
C THR A 55 -9.21 -12.28 -3.18
N ARG A 56 -10.31 -12.92 -3.59
CA ARG A 56 -10.58 -14.32 -3.26
C ARG A 56 -9.48 -15.26 -3.73
N VAL A 57 -9.06 -15.17 -4.99
CA VAL A 57 -7.98 -16.03 -5.51
C VAL A 57 -6.68 -15.81 -4.75
N LEU A 58 -6.32 -14.56 -4.44
CA LEU A 58 -5.10 -14.26 -3.68
C LEU A 58 -5.18 -14.77 -2.23
N THR A 59 -6.36 -14.75 -1.63
CA THR A 59 -6.62 -15.32 -0.30
C THR A 59 -6.54 -16.84 -0.33
N ASP A 60 -7.18 -17.50 -1.30
CA ASP A 60 -7.16 -18.95 -1.47
C ASP A 60 -5.73 -19.48 -1.71
N LEU A 61 -4.89 -18.69 -2.38
CA LEU A 61 -3.47 -19.00 -2.61
C LEU A 61 -2.55 -18.60 -1.43
N GLY A 62 -3.08 -17.98 -0.38
CA GLY A 62 -2.32 -17.56 0.80
C GLY A 62 -1.46 -16.30 0.62
N TYR A 63 -1.59 -15.58 -0.51
CA TYR A 63 -0.89 -14.32 -0.76
C TYR A 63 -1.54 -13.12 -0.06
N MET A 64 -2.83 -13.22 0.28
CA MET A 64 -3.59 -12.16 0.91
C MET A 64 -4.40 -12.68 2.10
N ARG A 65 -4.76 -11.78 3.02
CA ARG A 65 -5.72 -12.04 4.10
C ARG A 65 -6.86 -11.03 4.01
N GLU A 66 -8.09 -11.46 4.23
CA GLU A 66 -9.29 -10.60 4.17
C GLU A 66 -9.61 -9.91 5.51
N GLN A 67 -8.62 -9.71 6.38
CA GLN A 67 -8.80 -9.19 7.74
C GLN A 67 -8.33 -7.72 7.89
N GLY A 68 -7.98 -7.04 6.78
CA GLY A 68 -7.48 -5.66 6.83
C GLY A 68 -6.08 -5.52 7.44
N GLU A 69 -5.34 -6.61 7.60
CA GLU A 69 -4.01 -6.62 8.24
C GLU A 69 -2.88 -6.16 7.32
N GLY A 70 -3.13 -5.94 6.03
CA GLY A 70 -2.09 -5.61 5.06
C GLY A 70 -1.32 -4.35 5.44
N ILE A 71 -2.02 -3.27 5.78
CA ILE A 71 -1.42 -1.98 6.12
C ILE A 71 -0.73 -2.03 7.49
N PRO A 72 -1.37 -2.50 8.58
CA PRO A 72 -0.69 -2.71 9.87
C PRO A 72 0.63 -3.49 9.74
N ARG A 73 0.64 -4.57 8.95
CA ARG A 73 1.85 -5.38 8.75
C ARG A 73 2.97 -4.64 8.01
N ILE A 74 2.64 -3.68 7.14
CA ILE A 74 3.65 -2.84 6.50
C ILE A 74 4.27 -1.90 7.54
N PHE A 75 3.46 -1.25 8.39
CA PHE A 75 3.97 -0.43 9.50
C PHE A 75 4.85 -1.25 10.43
N ASP A 76 4.38 -2.42 10.88
CA ASP A 76 5.14 -3.32 11.77
C ASP A 76 6.49 -3.72 11.14
N ALA A 77 6.50 -4.01 9.84
CA ALA A 77 7.72 -4.38 9.13
C ALA A 77 8.70 -3.21 9.04
N MET A 78 8.23 -2.00 8.70
CA MET A 78 9.08 -0.81 8.65
C MET A 78 9.67 -0.49 10.02
N GLU A 79 8.85 -0.53 11.08
CA GLU A 79 9.30 -0.28 12.45
C GLU A 79 10.35 -1.29 12.90
N ARG A 80 10.14 -2.59 12.63
CA ARG A 80 11.09 -3.66 12.99
C ARG A 80 12.45 -3.48 12.33
N GLU A 81 12.47 -3.01 11.09
CA GLU A 81 13.72 -2.74 10.35
C GLU A 81 14.28 -1.33 10.63
N GLY A 82 13.68 -0.56 11.55
CA GLY A 82 14.13 0.79 11.90
C GLY A 82 13.91 1.84 10.81
N LEU A 83 13.06 1.57 9.83
CA LEU A 83 12.72 2.47 8.74
C LEU A 83 11.68 3.51 9.17
N TYR A 84 11.51 4.57 8.37
CA TYR A 84 10.40 5.48 8.58
C TYR A 84 9.07 4.79 8.26
N PRO A 85 7.96 5.21 8.90
CA PRO A 85 6.64 4.69 8.58
C PRO A 85 6.31 4.93 7.10
N PRO A 86 5.53 4.04 6.47
CA PRO A 86 5.12 4.22 5.09
C PRO A 86 4.25 5.47 4.95
N GLU A 87 4.53 6.31 3.94
CA GLU A 87 3.63 7.41 3.58
C GLU A 87 2.62 6.96 2.54
N PHE A 88 1.38 7.46 2.66
CA PHE A 88 0.32 7.21 1.69
C PHE A 88 -0.18 8.53 1.12
N LYS A 89 -0.15 8.65 -0.21
CA LYS A 89 -0.61 9.84 -0.94
C LYS A 89 -1.67 9.45 -1.95
N LEU A 90 -2.62 10.36 -2.19
CA LEU A 90 -3.61 10.25 -3.25
C LEU A 90 -3.30 11.32 -4.30
N GLU A 91 -2.69 10.91 -5.41
CA GLU A 91 -2.42 11.83 -6.53
C GLU A 91 -3.50 11.70 -7.60
N ALA A 92 -4.09 12.84 -7.98
CA ALA A 92 -4.99 13.01 -9.11
C ALA A 92 -6.09 11.92 -9.30
N GLY A 93 -6.62 11.38 -8.20
CA GLY A 93 -7.71 10.39 -8.23
C GLY A 93 -7.31 9.01 -8.78
N ALA A 94 -6.02 8.69 -8.87
CA ALA A 94 -5.60 7.45 -9.52
C ALA A 94 -4.40 6.76 -8.89
N MET A 95 -3.89 7.23 -7.76
CA MET A 95 -2.58 6.76 -7.32
C MET A 95 -2.43 6.76 -5.82
N PHE A 96 -2.36 5.56 -5.28
CA PHE A 96 -1.84 5.29 -3.94
C PHE A 96 -0.33 5.13 -4.05
N ALA A 97 0.43 6.07 -3.49
CA ALA A 97 1.87 5.94 -3.27
C ALA A 97 2.13 5.25 -1.93
N VAL A 98 3.15 4.39 -1.86
CA VAL A 98 3.70 3.89 -0.59
C VAL A 98 5.18 4.25 -0.60
N ASP A 99 5.59 5.17 0.26
CA ASP A 99 6.99 5.60 0.35
C ASP A 99 7.65 4.88 1.53
N ALA A 100 8.64 4.03 1.27
CA ALA A 100 9.47 3.41 2.31
C ALA A 100 10.78 4.18 2.44
N LEU A 101 10.85 5.17 3.33
CA LEU A 101 12.04 6.00 3.50
C LEU A 101 13.08 5.28 4.37
N THR A 102 14.33 5.25 3.89
CA THR A 102 15.47 4.79 4.68
C THR A 102 15.86 5.87 5.67
N LYS A 103 16.13 5.52 6.93
CA LYS A 103 16.79 6.44 7.87
C LYS A 103 18.24 6.65 7.43
N ILE A 104 18.48 7.59 6.53
CA ILE A 104 19.84 8.04 6.21
C ILE A 104 20.29 8.94 7.38
N GLY A 105 20.97 8.38 8.39
CA GLY A 105 21.78 9.19 9.31
C GLY A 105 21.70 8.99 10.83
N GLU A 106 21.33 7.83 11.37
CA GLU A 106 21.52 7.55 12.83
C GLU A 106 22.43 6.33 13.11
N MET A 107 23.34 6.00 12.19
CA MET A 107 24.34 4.93 12.40
C MET A 107 25.77 5.32 12.01
N CYS A 108 26.08 6.62 12.07
CA CYS A 108 27.44 7.14 12.05
C CYS A 108 27.58 8.25 13.11
N LEU A 109 27.72 7.86 14.38
CA LEU A 109 28.74 8.29 15.36
C LEU A 109 28.44 7.64 16.72
#